data_AF-A0AAV1DH40-F1
#
_entry.id   AF-A0AAV1DH40-F1
#
_cell.length_a   1.000
_cell.length_b   1.000
_cell.length_c   1.000
_cell.angle_alpha   90.00
_cell.angle_beta   90.00
_cell.angle_gamma   90.00
#
_symmetry.space_group_name_H-M   'P 1'
#
loop_
_entity.id
_entity.type
_entity.pdbx_description
1 polymer ?
#
loop_
_entity_poly.entity_id
_entity_poly.type
_entity_poly.pdbx_seq_one_letter_code
_entity_poly.pdbx_strand_id
1 'polypeptide(L)'
;MVSYLAGLSPALLYQHLRRLSICYGRIQDEFFSEFSQKFPHLEDLSLLCLESIKISSVSLKRINLADNVGLQEAQFHVPSIVLFQYAGGIETRVSFVSASERWMSRVKVRCNKKAGTLWFMKLKDFLTRLSQCSQVFVTAGLGYNVDFNLDEVTKSPEIAEFCVNICPNHENSFKYPKPSALALLGGIFWACRPCAIKTSWHVSGFTKILYEFLVLRSEPNYFGSPQVHFWNKSFELAKDIEICDSKMNRIMQLPRTLDWKAFLKALEAQDLVNVTVCFNLQWQQAKFS
;
A
#
# COMPACT_ATOMS: atom_id res chain seq x y z
N MET A 1 22.83 32.64 11.99
CA MET A 1 22.31 33.93 12.48
C MET A 1 20.87 33.74 12.96
N VAL A 2 20.66 33.24 14.18
CA VAL A 2 19.40 33.37 14.94
C VAL A 2 19.77 33.27 16.43
N SER A 3 19.87 34.40 17.12
CA SER A 3 20.21 34.47 18.54
C SER A 3 19.43 35.61 19.20
N TYR A 4 18.09 35.55 19.19
CA TYR A 4 17.22 36.49 19.92
C TYR A 4 15.81 35.93 20.23
N LEU A 5 15.70 34.67 20.67
CA LEU A 5 14.44 34.11 21.20
C LEU A 5 14.63 33.29 22.50
N ALA A 6 15.58 33.70 23.34
CA ALA A 6 15.72 33.13 24.69
C ALA A 6 14.69 33.78 25.62
N GLY A 7 13.48 33.21 25.72
CA GLY A 7 12.51 33.64 26.75
C GLY A 7 11.04 33.42 26.40
N LEU A 8 10.68 33.24 25.13
CA LEU A 8 9.32 32.85 24.76
C LEU A 8 9.17 31.34 24.87
N SER A 9 8.14 30.88 25.58
CA SER A 9 7.75 29.46 25.55
C SER A 9 7.59 29.03 24.10
N PRO A 10 8.20 27.90 23.66
CA PRO A 10 8.03 27.37 22.31
C PRO A 10 6.56 27.24 21.89
N ALA A 11 5.66 27.02 22.85
CA ALA A 11 4.22 26.97 22.63
C ALA A 11 3.64 28.27 22.06
N LEU A 12 4.15 29.44 22.48
CA LEU A 12 3.66 30.74 22.01
C LEU A 12 4.11 31.04 20.57
N LEU A 13 5.26 30.53 20.17
CA LEU A 13 5.81 30.73 18.81
C LEU A 13 5.01 29.96 17.74
N TYR A 14 4.39 28.84 18.10
CA TYR A 14 3.71 27.95 17.15
C TYR A 14 2.22 27.72 17.47
N GLN A 15 1.61 28.55 18.31
CA GLN A 15 0.21 28.41 18.74
C GLN A 15 -0.83 28.41 17.60
N HIS A 16 -0.47 28.88 16.41
CA HIS A 16 -1.37 28.86 15.24
C HIS A 16 -0.89 27.91 14.14
N LEU A 17 0.21 27.20 14.36
CA LEU A 17 0.77 26.29 13.38
C LEU A 17 -0.09 25.03 13.30
N ARG A 18 -0.80 24.86 12.18
CA ARG A 18 -1.63 23.67 11.91
C ARG A 18 -0.94 22.63 11.04
N ARG A 19 0.10 23.03 10.30
CA ARG A 19 0.79 22.17 9.34
C ARG A 19 2.30 22.37 9.44
N LEU A 20 3.03 21.27 9.55
CA LEU A 20 4.48 21.27 9.67
C LEU A 20 5.04 20.24 8.69
N SER A 21 5.91 20.71 7.79
CA SER A 21 6.64 19.85 6.88
C SER A 21 8.13 20.08 7.10
N ILE A 22 8.84 19.04 7.47
CA ILE A 22 10.30 19.06 7.61
C ILE A 22 10.85 18.13 6.54
N CYS A 23 11.35 18.76 5.48
CA CYS A 23 12.03 18.08 4.41
C CYS A 23 13.51 18.33 4.61
N TYR A 24 14.31 17.26 4.67
CA TYR A 24 15.77 17.30 4.81
C TYR A 24 16.29 17.72 6.19
N GLY A 25 17.38 17.07 6.61
CA GLY A 25 18.02 17.27 7.91
C GLY A 25 17.91 16.03 8.81
N ARG A 26 18.95 15.78 9.60
CA ARG A 26 18.95 14.72 10.61
C ARG A 26 18.15 15.22 11.82
N ILE A 27 16.85 14.95 11.84
CA ILE A 27 16.00 15.27 12.98
C ILE A 27 16.33 14.27 14.09
N GLN A 28 16.82 14.78 15.22
CA GLN A 28 17.10 13.94 16.38
C GLN A 28 15.83 13.72 17.20
N ASP A 29 15.81 12.68 18.02
CA ASP A 29 14.65 12.30 18.84
C ASP A 29 14.21 13.44 19.78
N GLU A 30 15.15 14.28 20.24
CA GLU A 30 14.89 15.44 21.10
C GLU A 30 14.01 16.51 20.41
N PHE A 31 13.93 16.51 19.08
CA PHE A 31 12.99 17.39 18.39
C PHE A 31 11.54 17.04 18.77
N PHE A 32 11.23 15.75 18.90
CA PHE A 32 9.90 15.24 19.20
C PHE A 32 9.60 15.18 20.71
N SER A 33 10.57 15.47 21.58
CA SER A 33 10.29 15.67 23.00
C SER A 33 9.30 16.84 23.16
N GLU A 34 8.31 16.65 24.03
CA GLU A 34 7.29 17.67 24.31
C GLU A 34 6.56 18.19 23.05
N PHE A 35 6.41 17.33 22.03
CA PHE A 35 5.81 17.70 20.74
C PHE A 35 4.45 18.38 20.88
N SER A 36 3.59 17.88 21.77
CA SER A 36 2.27 18.46 22.05
C SER A 36 2.34 19.86 22.70
N GLN A 37 3.38 20.16 23.45
CA GLN A 37 3.58 21.49 24.04
C GLN A 37 4.12 22.47 23.01
N LYS A 38 5.07 22.03 22.17
CA LYS A 38 5.63 22.82 21.07
C LYS A 38 4.58 23.13 20.00
N PHE A 39 3.71 22.17 19.70
CA PHE A 39 2.77 22.23 18.58
C PHE A 39 1.34 21.84 19.00
N PRO A 40 0.69 22.60 19.90
CA PRO A 40 -0.58 22.22 20.52
C PRO A 40 -1.74 22.08 19.51
N HIS A 41 -1.71 22.83 18.41
CA HIS A 41 -2.78 22.88 17.42
C HIS A 41 -2.39 22.27 16.06
N LEU A 42 -1.31 21.48 16.02
CA LEU A 42 -0.81 20.89 14.78
C LEU A 42 -1.68 19.71 14.35
N GLU A 43 -2.24 19.81 13.15
CA GLU A 43 -3.15 18.82 12.58
C GLU A 43 -2.46 17.95 11.52
N ASP A 44 -1.54 18.51 10.73
CA ASP A 44 -0.83 17.81 9.67
C ASP A 44 0.70 17.85 9.87
N LEU A 45 1.34 16.68 9.84
CA LEU A 45 2.78 16.52 9.98
C LEU A 45 3.36 15.73 8.80
N SER A 46 4.37 16.29 8.15
CA SER A 46 5.12 15.62 7.08
C SER A 46 6.61 15.60 7.40
N LEU A 47 7.22 14.41 7.39
CA LEU A 47 8.61 14.18 7.79
C LEU A 47 9.33 13.25 6.81
N LEU A 48 10.60 13.54 6.56
CA LEU A 48 11.49 12.76 5.71
C LEU A 48 12.78 12.41 6.48
N CYS A 49 13.44 11.31 6.08
CA CYS A 49 14.78 10.91 6.52
C CYS A 49 14.98 10.72 8.05
N LEU A 50 14.06 10.02 8.70
CA LEU A 50 14.13 9.69 10.14
C LEU A 50 14.79 8.32 10.40
N GLU A 51 15.43 8.18 11.56
CA GLU A 51 15.92 6.90 12.10
C GLU A 51 14.90 6.31 13.09
N SER A 52 14.36 7.14 13.97
CA SER A 52 13.32 6.82 14.95
C SER A 52 12.36 7.99 15.12
N ILE A 53 11.13 7.71 15.56
CA ILE A 53 10.17 8.76 15.91
C ILE A 53 9.21 8.31 17.01
N LYS A 54 9.01 9.18 17.99
CA LYS A 54 7.97 9.03 19.01
C LYS A 54 7.19 10.32 19.16
N ILE A 55 5.89 10.28 18.85
CA ILE A 55 5.03 11.47 18.93
C ILE A 55 3.80 11.17 19.79
N SER A 56 3.50 12.11 20.68
CA SER A 56 2.21 12.20 21.36
C SER A 56 1.55 13.54 21.00
N SER A 57 0.34 13.49 20.45
CA SER A 57 -0.45 14.68 20.13
C SER A 57 -1.93 14.36 20.07
N VAL A 58 -2.74 15.17 20.74
CA VAL A 58 -4.21 15.05 20.71
C VAL A 58 -4.83 15.74 19.49
N SER A 59 -4.08 16.62 18.81
CA SER A 59 -4.56 17.43 17.68
C SER A 59 -4.14 16.88 16.32
N LEU A 60 -3.11 16.02 16.25
CA LEU A 60 -2.64 15.45 14.99
C LEU A 60 -3.70 14.55 14.35
N LYS A 61 -4.03 14.89 13.11
CA LYS A 61 -5.00 14.18 12.26
C LYS A 61 -4.35 13.49 11.08
N ARG A 62 -3.23 14.04 10.56
CA ARG A 62 -2.52 13.47 9.42
C ARG A 62 -1.03 13.39 9.66
N ILE A 63 -0.45 12.23 9.38
CA ILE A 63 0.99 11.98 9.46
C ILE A 63 1.43 11.45 8.11
N ASN A 64 2.44 12.09 7.51
CA ASN A 64 3.07 11.67 6.27
C ASN A 64 4.55 11.43 6.50
N LEU A 65 4.97 10.18 6.45
CA LEU A 65 6.35 9.76 6.53
C LEU A 65 6.84 9.38 5.13
N ALA A 66 7.43 10.33 4.40
CA ALA A 66 7.89 10.10 3.03
C ALA A 66 9.39 9.73 2.95
N ASP A 67 9.74 8.80 2.07
CA ASP A 67 11.12 8.37 1.76
C ASP A 67 11.97 8.01 3.02
N ASN A 68 11.33 7.39 4.01
CA ASN A 68 11.94 7.00 5.28
C ASN A 68 12.52 5.57 5.21
N VAL A 69 13.49 5.34 4.32
CA VAL A 69 14.08 4.00 4.11
C VAL A 69 14.89 3.52 5.32
N GLY A 70 15.47 4.44 6.09
CA GLY A 70 16.27 4.16 7.29
C GLY A 70 15.48 4.10 8.60
N LEU A 71 14.16 4.32 8.57
CA LEU A 71 13.34 4.39 9.77
C LEU A 71 13.19 2.99 10.39
N GLN A 72 13.68 2.83 11.62
CA GLN A 72 13.63 1.57 12.35
C GLN A 72 12.35 1.44 13.17
N GLU A 73 11.96 2.52 13.85
CA GLU A 73 10.83 2.53 14.77
C GLU A 73 10.03 3.83 14.69
N ALA A 74 8.70 3.71 14.69
CA ALA A 74 7.76 4.81 14.76
C ALA A 74 6.64 4.49 15.74
N GLN A 75 6.56 5.27 16.82
CA GLN A 75 5.54 5.13 17.86
C GLN A 75 4.67 6.38 17.92
N PHE A 76 3.36 6.18 17.82
CA PHE A 76 2.39 7.28 17.84
C PHE A 76 1.35 7.12 18.94
N HIS A 77 1.11 8.19 19.69
CA HIS A 77 0.01 8.36 20.63
C HIS A 77 -0.85 9.53 20.16
N VAL A 78 -1.74 9.24 19.20
CA VAL A 78 -2.45 10.23 18.36
C VAL A 78 -3.92 9.85 18.23
N PRO A 79 -4.74 10.05 19.27
CA PRO A 79 -6.13 9.57 19.30
C PRO A 79 -7.01 10.19 18.20
N SER A 80 -6.63 11.35 17.67
CA SER A 80 -7.35 12.07 16.61
C SER A 80 -6.88 11.72 15.20
N ILE A 81 -6.05 10.69 15.01
CA ILE A 81 -5.53 10.31 13.70
C ILE A 81 -6.66 9.93 12.74
N VAL A 82 -6.59 10.46 11.53
CA VAL A 82 -7.51 10.17 10.42
C VAL A 82 -6.75 9.51 9.27
N LEU A 83 -5.53 9.98 8.98
CA LEU A 83 -4.72 9.50 7.87
C LEU A 83 -3.26 9.32 8.28
N PHE A 84 -2.74 8.13 8.05
CA PHE A 84 -1.31 7.85 8.10
C PHE A 84 -0.82 7.51 6.70
N GLN A 85 0.23 8.17 6.25
CA GLN A 85 0.91 7.86 5.00
C GLN A 85 2.35 7.49 5.31
N TYR A 86 2.80 6.37 4.76
CA TYR A 86 4.17 5.89 4.95
C TYR A 86 4.76 5.47 3.61
N ALA A 87 5.94 5.98 3.27
CA ALA A 87 6.74 5.52 2.16
C ALA A 87 8.14 5.18 2.65
N GLY A 88 8.47 3.89 2.71
CA GLY A 88 9.75 3.43 3.26
C GLY A 88 9.93 1.91 3.22
N GLY A 89 10.80 1.40 4.08
CA GLY A 89 11.10 -0.02 4.23
C GLY A 89 10.04 -0.78 5.03
N ILE A 90 9.84 -2.06 4.73
CA ILE A 90 8.90 -2.93 5.46
C ILE A 90 9.43 -3.42 6.81
N GLU A 91 10.72 -3.24 7.08
CA GLU A 91 11.36 -3.62 8.35
C GLU A 91 10.96 -2.69 9.51
N THR A 92 10.39 -1.53 9.18
CA THR A 92 10.02 -0.52 10.16
C THR A 92 8.96 -1.03 11.12
N ARG A 93 9.19 -0.80 12.40
CA ARG A 93 8.24 -1.06 13.48
C ARG A 93 7.35 0.15 13.67
N VAL A 94 6.18 0.13 13.04
CA VAL A 94 5.15 1.16 13.24
C VAL A 94 4.16 0.68 14.28
N SER A 95 3.88 1.50 15.29
CA SER A 95 2.90 1.20 16.34
C SER A 95 2.06 2.43 16.69
N PHE A 96 0.79 2.18 17.01
CA PHE A 96 -0.16 3.17 17.50
C PHE A 96 -0.63 2.73 18.89
N VAL A 97 -0.36 3.54 19.91
CA VAL A 97 -0.73 3.26 21.32
C VAL A 97 -2.16 3.72 21.60
N SER A 98 -2.53 4.89 21.06
CA SER A 98 -3.90 5.38 21.04
C SER A 98 -4.17 5.97 19.67
N ALA A 99 -5.09 5.36 18.94
CA ALA A 99 -5.57 5.82 17.65
C ALA A 99 -7.09 5.85 17.68
N SER A 100 -7.68 6.67 16.80
CA SER A 100 -9.11 6.63 16.54
C SER A 100 -9.54 5.22 16.11
N GLU A 101 -10.78 4.83 16.38
CA GLU A 101 -11.32 3.55 15.89
C GLU A 101 -11.43 3.50 14.36
N ARG A 102 -11.42 4.65 13.68
CA ARG A 102 -11.65 4.74 12.22
C ARG A 102 -10.65 5.67 11.56
N TRP A 103 -9.47 5.15 11.27
CA TRP A 103 -8.45 5.83 10.48
C TRP A 103 -8.03 5.01 9.26
N MET A 104 -7.42 5.69 8.30
CA MET A 104 -6.93 5.14 7.04
C MET A 104 -5.40 5.14 7.01
N SER A 105 -4.82 4.02 6.58
CA SER A 105 -3.40 3.88 6.32
C SER A 105 -3.13 3.81 4.82
N ARG A 106 -2.20 4.60 4.32
CA ARG A 106 -1.68 4.53 2.94
C ARG A 106 -0.20 4.24 2.99
N VAL A 107 0.16 3.03 2.64
CA VAL A 107 1.54 2.55 2.70
C VAL A 107 2.08 2.38 1.30
N LYS A 108 3.21 2.99 1.00
CA LYS A 108 4.00 2.75 -0.19
C LYS A 108 5.26 1.99 0.21
N VAL A 109 5.31 0.70 -0.12
CA VAL A 109 6.49 -0.13 0.08
C VAL A 109 7.29 -0.18 -1.21
N ARG A 110 8.60 0.00 -1.13
CA ARG A 110 9.51 -0.21 -2.26
C ARG A 110 10.35 -1.45 -2.02
N CYS A 111 10.43 -2.34 -3.01
CA CYS A 111 11.42 -3.40 -3.06
C CYS A 111 12.43 -3.05 -4.16
N ASN A 112 13.57 -2.49 -3.75
CA ASN A 112 14.65 -2.11 -4.67
C ASN A 112 15.53 -3.30 -5.07
N LYS A 113 15.29 -4.50 -4.53
CA LYS A 113 16.08 -5.73 -4.73
C LYS A 113 15.17 -6.89 -5.16
N LYS A 114 15.69 -8.13 -5.10
CA LYS A 114 14.90 -9.35 -5.29
C LYS A 114 13.81 -9.44 -4.21
N ALA A 115 12.55 -9.52 -4.63
CA ALA A 115 11.42 -9.78 -3.74
C ALA A 115 11.20 -11.31 -3.66
N GLY A 116 11.80 -11.95 -2.65
CA GLY A 116 11.62 -13.37 -2.37
C GLY A 116 10.46 -13.65 -1.39
N THR A 117 10.20 -14.92 -1.08
CA THR A 117 9.21 -15.36 -0.06
C THR A 117 9.35 -14.57 1.26
N LEU A 118 10.58 -14.43 1.76
CA LEU A 118 10.86 -13.69 3.00
C LEU A 118 10.41 -12.22 2.96
N TRP A 119 10.45 -11.57 1.79
CA TRP A 119 9.99 -10.19 1.64
C TRP A 119 8.47 -10.11 1.82
N PHE A 120 7.72 -11.07 1.25
CA PHE A 120 6.27 -11.15 1.42
C PHE A 120 5.87 -11.50 2.86
N MET A 121 6.65 -12.35 3.56
CA MET A 121 6.48 -12.60 5.00
C MET A 121 6.60 -11.31 5.82
N LYS A 122 7.65 -10.54 5.55
CA LYS A 122 7.85 -9.25 6.23
C LYS A 122 6.77 -8.22 5.88
N LEU A 123 6.28 -8.21 4.64
CA LEU A 123 5.15 -7.39 4.24
C LEU A 123 3.89 -7.77 5.03
N LYS A 124 3.58 -9.07 5.14
CA LYS A 124 2.47 -9.56 5.95
C LYS A 124 2.60 -9.10 7.41
N ASP A 125 3.76 -9.31 8.03
CA ASP A 125 3.99 -8.90 9.42
C ASP A 125 3.83 -7.39 9.59
N PHE A 126 4.32 -6.60 8.63
CA PHE A 126 4.16 -5.15 8.61
C PHE A 126 2.69 -4.73 8.53
N LEU A 127 1.90 -5.34 7.64
CA LEU A 127 0.49 -5.01 7.48
C LEU A 127 -0.35 -5.46 8.67
N THR A 128 -0.02 -6.59 9.30
CA THR A 128 -0.66 -7.05 10.54
C THR A 128 -0.50 -6.04 11.68
N ARG A 129 0.65 -5.34 11.76
CA ARG A 129 0.84 -4.24 12.73
C ARG A 129 -0.05 -3.03 12.45
N LEU A 130 -0.58 -2.90 11.24
CA LEU A 130 -1.52 -1.86 10.84
C LEU A 130 -2.99 -2.33 10.86
N SER A 131 -3.27 -3.54 11.35
CA SER A 131 -4.62 -4.11 11.41
C SER A 131 -5.63 -3.29 12.21
N GLN A 132 -5.18 -2.38 13.09
CA GLN A 132 -6.04 -1.47 13.85
C GLN A 132 -6.71 -0.39 12.98
N CYS A 133 -6.26 -0.19 11.75
CA CYS A 133 -6.86 0.80 10.85
C CYS A 133 -8.04 0.21 10.06
N SER A 134 -8.98 1.08 9.69
CA SER A 134 -10.19 0.67 8.95
C SER A 134 -9.88 0.28 7.49
N GLN A 135 -8.82 0.86 6.90
CA GLN A 135 -8.45 0.65 5.51
C GLN A 135 -6.94 0.80 5.36
N VAL A 136 -6.29 -0.21 4.78
CA VAL A 136 -4.90 -0.11 4.30
C VAL A 136 -4.89 -0.07 2.79
N PHE A 137 -4.21 0.92 2.22
CA PHE A 137 -3.85 0.99 0.81
C PHE A 137 -2.38 0.68 0.66
N VAL A 138 -2.03 -0.43 0.02
CA VAL A 138 -0.63 -0.81 -0.20
C VAL A 138 -0.23 -0.48 -1.63
N THR A 139 0.80 0.36 -1.80
CA THR A 139 1.46 0.59 -3.09
C THR A 139 2.80 -0.12 -3.09
N ALA A 140 2.92 -1.21 -3.84
CA ALA A 140 4.17 -1.97 -3.95
C ALA A 140 4.92 -1.60 -5.24
N GLY A 141 6.06 -0.92 -5.10
CA GLY A 141 7.01 -0.70 -6.20
C GLY A 141 8.03 -1.83 -6.23
N LEU A 142 7.97 -2.69 -7.25
CA LEU A 142 8.76 -3.92 -7.30
C LEU A 142 9.68 -3.95 -8.53
N GLY A 143 10.87 -4.52 -8.32
CA GLY A 143 11.79 -4.89 -9.41
C GLY A 143 11.37 -6.19 -10.10
N TYR A 144 12.01 -6.48 -11.24
CA TYR A 144 11.70 -7.63 -12.11
C TYR A 144 11.99 -9.00 -11.49
N ASN A 145 12.84 -9.06 -10.45
CA ASN A 145 13.22 -10.32 -9.82
C ASN A 145 12.30 -10.61 -8.63
N VAL A 146 11.10 -11.11 -8.95
CA VAL A 146 10.14 -11.58 -7.95
C VAL A 146 10.10 -13.10 -7.96
N ASP A 147 10.20 -13.67 -6.77
CA ASP A 147 10.21 -15.09 -6.51
C ASP A 147 9.35 -15.33 -5.27
N PHE A 148 8.42 -16.27 -5.34
CA PHE A 148 7.53 -16.57 -4.24
C PHE A 148 7.19 -18.03 -4.30
N ASN A 149 7.44 -18.73 -3.20
CA ASN A 149 7.12 -20.12 -3.05
C ASN A 149 6.04 -20.30 -1.98
N LEU A 150 4.87 -20.77 -2.41
CA LEU A 150 3.76 -21.05 -1.51
C LEU A 150 4.07 -22.20 -0.54
N ASP A 151 4.91 -23.15 -0.93
CA ASP A 151 5.24 -24.31 -0.09
C ASP A 151 6.14 -23.93 1.10
N GLU A 152 6.85 -22.79 1.00
CA GLU A 152 7.69 -22.25 2.09
C GLU A 152 6.86 -21.56 3.18
N VAL A 153 5.57 -21.27 2.92
CA VAL A 153 4.69 -20.57 3.86
C VAL A 153 3.65 -21.51 4.45
N THR A 154 4.04 -22.19 5.52
CA THR A 154 3.33 -23.34 6.14
C THR A 154 1.99 -23.04 6.83
N LYS A 155 1.53 -21.78 6.87
CA LYS A 155 0.28 -21.39 7.55
C LYS A 155 -0.62 -20.53 6.68
N SER A 156 -1.91 -20.90 6.66
CA SER A 156 -2.96 -20.10 6.03
C SER A 156 -2.98 -18.70 6.65
N PRO A 157 -3.15 -17.64 5.84
CA PRO A 157 -3.24 -16.28 6.36
C PRO A 157 -4.54 -16.05 7.16
N GLU A 158 -4.41 -15.98 8.49
CA GLU A 158 -5.35 -15.25 9.36
C GLU A 158 -5.09 -13.75 9.20
N ILE A 159 -5.58 -13.15 8.12
CA ILE A 159 -5.35 -11.73 7.85
C ILE A 159 -6.66 -11.04 7.50
N ALA A 160 -6.80 -9.81 7.99
CA ALA A 160 -7.80 -8.84 7.54
C ALA A 160 -7.68 -8.56 6.02
N GLU A 161 -8.80 -8.32 5.37
CA GLU A 161 -8.84 -7.98 3.94
C GLU A 161 -8.34 -6.54 3.74
N PHE A 162 -7.27 -6.35 2.96
CA PHE A 162 -6.70 -5.03 2.66
C PHE A 162 -6.95 -4.63 1.22
N CYS A 163 -6.96 -3.34 0.87
CA CYS A 163 -7.09 -2.95 -0.54
C CYS A 163 -5.70 -2.59 -1.10
N VAL A 164 -5.32 -3.17 -2.22
CA VAL A 164 -3.94 -3.13 -2.72
C VAL A 164 -3.89 -2.42 -4.06
N ASN A 165 -2.97 -1.47 -4.19
CA ASN A 165 -2.62 -0.84 -5.45
C ASN A 165 -1.26 -1.37 -5.91
N ILE A 166 -1.23 -2.18 -6.97
CA ILE A 166 0.04 -2.70 -7.49
C ILE A 166 0.53 -1.72 -8.55
N CYS A 167 1.60 -1.00 -8.23
CA CYS A 167 2.27 -0.09 -9.15
C CYS A 167 3.60 -0.71 -9.58
N PRO A 168 3.60 -1.58 -10.62
CA PRO A 168 4.85 -2.08 -11.17
C PRO A 168 5.72 -0.89 -11.61
N ASN A 169 7.03 -0.96 -11.35
CA ASN A 169 7.90 0.18 -11.56
C ASN A 169 7.88 0.61 -13.05
N HIS A 170 7.55 1.88 -13.32
CA HIS A 170 7.21 2.38 -14.65
C HIS A 170 8.33 2.21 -15.68
N GLU A 171 9.59 2.26 -15.22
CA GLU A 171 10.77 2.35 -16.08
C GLU A 171 11.00 1.10 -16.95
N ASN A 172 10.41 -0.06 -16.64
CA ASN A 172 10.63 -1.32 -17.39
C ASN A 172 9.34 -2.14 -17.59
N SER A 173 8.20 -1.46 -17.53
CA SER A 173 6.87 -2.08 -17.46
C SER A 173 6.49 -3.00 -18.65
N PHE A 174 7.10 -2.81 -19.82
CA PHE A 174 6.73 -3.54 -21.05
C PHE A 174 7.20 -5.01 -21.10
N LYS A 175 8.08 -5.47 -20.19
CA LYS A 175 8.65 -6.84 -20.22
C LYS A 175 8.69 -7.52 -18.86
N TYR A 176 7.59 -7.48 -18.11
CA TYR A 176 7.51 -8.31 -16.90
C TYR A 176 7.43 -9.79 -17.29
N PRO A 177 8.39 -10.65 -16.88
CA PRO A 177 8.30 -12.08 -17.16
C PRO A 177 7.04 -12.64 -16.47
N LYS A 178 6.27 -13.43 -17.22
CA LYS A 178 5.05 -14.09 -16.69
C LYS A 178 5.30 -14.81 -15.35
N PRO A 179 6.41 -15.57 -15.15
CA PRO A 179 6.67 -16.21 -13.85
C PRO A 179 6.78 -15.23 -12.69
N SER A 180 7.48 -14.11 -12.87
CA SER A 180 7.65 -13.09 -11.83
C SER A 180 6.35 -12.35 -11.52
N ALA A 181 5.50 -12.13 -12.53
CA ALA A 181 4.17 -11.56 -12.32
C ALA A 181 3.28 -12.51 -11.50
N LEU A 182 3.34 -13.82 -11.76
CA LEU A 182 2.59 -14.81 -11.00
C LEU A 182 3.11 -14.97 -9.58
N ALA A 183 4.43 -15.02 -9.41
CA ALA A 183 5.07 -15.03 -8.10
C ALA A 183 4.68 -13.79 -7.27
N LEU A 184 4.64 -12.62 -7.92
CA LEU A 184 4.14 -11.40 -7.32
C LEU A 184 2.68 -11.55 -6.85
N LEU A 185 1.78 -11.98 -7.72
CA LEU A 185 0.38 -12.17 -7.35
C LEU A 185 0.23 -13.17 -6.20
N GLY A 186 0.95 -14.30 -6.26
CA GLY A 186 0.94 -15.29 -5.18
C GLY A 186 1.40 -14.70 -3.84
N GLY A 187 2.50 -13.94 -3.84
CA GLY A 187 3.02 -13.30 -2.64
C GLY A 187 2.09 -12.24 -2.07
N ILE A 188 1.50 -11.39 -2.92
CA ILE A 188 0.52 -10.38 -2.50
C ILE A 188 -0.74 -11.05 -1.94
N PHE A 189 -1.25 -12.06 -2.62
CA PHE A 189 -2.47 -12.76 -2.20
C PHE A 189 -2.30 -13.41 -0.85
N TRP A 190 -1.15 -14.04 -0.64
CA TRP A 190 -0.78 -14.62 0.64
C TRP A 190 -0.55 -13.56 1.73
N ALA A 191 0.10 -12.44 1.39
CA ALA A 191 0.50 -11.45 2.39
C ALA A 191 -0.63 -10.53 2.86
N CYS A 192 -1.66 -10.27 2.04
CA CYS A 192 -2.63 -9.21 2.35
C CYS A 192 -4.08 -9.46 1.90
N ARG A 193 -4.39 -10.63 1.34
CA ARG A 193 -5.74 -11.00 0.87
C ARG A 193 -6.54 -9.83 0.27
N PRO A 194 -6.08 -9.25 -0.85
CA PRO A 194 -6.64 -8.00 -1.35
C PRO A 194 -8.17 -8.02 -1.55
N CYS A 195 -8.90 -7.01 -1.07
CA CYS A 195 -10.30 -6.71 -1.45
C CYS A 195 -10.42 -6.11 -2.84
N ALA A 196 -9.37 -5.41 -3.27
CA ALA A 196 -9.27 -4.85 -4.61
C ALA A 196 -7.80 -4.79 -5.03
N ILE A 197 -7.55 -4.95 -6.33
CA ILE A 197 -6.24 -4.72 -6.96
C ILE A 197 -6.38 -3.61 -7.98
N LYS A 198 -5.65 -2.52 -7.78
CA LYS A 198 -5.59 -1.40 -8.72
C LYS A 198 -4.29 -1.46 -9.52
N THR A 199 -4.36 -1.17 -10.81
CA THR A 199 -3.19 -1.06 -11.68
C THR A 199 -3.42 0.02 -12.74
N SER A 200 -2.36 0.73 -13.12
CA SER A 200 -2.43 1.75 -14.18
C SER A 200 -2.44 1.10 -15.56
N TRP A 201 -3.37 1.52 -16.42
CA TRP A 201 -3.59 0.97 -17.76
C TRP A 201 -2.40 1.16 -18.71
N HIS A 202 -1.77 2.34 -18.69
CA HIS A 202 -0.70 2.74 -19.61
C HIS A 202 0.62 2.00 -19.41
N VAL A 203 0.60 0.96 -18.58
CA VAL A 203 1.77 0.36 -17.98
C VAL A 203 1.52 -1.15 -17.94
N SER A 204 2.27 -1.87 -18.78
CA SER A 204 2.65 -3.28 -18.66
C SER A 204 1.72 -4.39 -19.14
N GLY A 205 2.39 -5.43 -19.65
CA GLY A 205 1.86 -6.78 -19.71
C GLY A 205 1.37 -7.34 -18.37
N PHE A 206 1.64 -6.68 -17.23
CA PHE A 206 1.09 -7.08 -15.93
C PHE A 206 -0.43 -6.91 -15.86
N THR A 207 -1.00 -5.81 -16.39
CA THR A 207 -2.47 -5.63 -16.41
C THR A 207 -3.15 -6.72 -17.24
N LYS A 208 -2.52 -7.10 -18.36
CA LYS A 208 -2.96 -8.24 -19.18
C LYS A 208 -2.87 -9.56 -18.40
N ILE A 209 -1.73 -9.83 -17.76
CA ILE A 209 -1.55 -11.04 -16.95
C ILE A 209 -2.58 -11.09 -15.82
N LEU A 210 -2.84 -9.96 -15.15
CA LEU A 210 -3.81 -9.84 -14.08
C LEU A 210 -5.23 -10.10 -14.60
N TYR A 211 -5.58 -9.54 -15.76
CA TYR A 211 -6.85 -9.80 -16.43
C TYR A 211 -7.01 -11.28 -16.81
N GLU A 212 -6.02 -11.88 -17.47
CA GLU A 212 -6.02 -13.29 -17.85
C GLU A 212 -6.13 -14.20 -16.62
N PHE A 213 -5.40 -13.86 -15.56
CA PHE A 213 -5.38 -14.60 -14.30
C PHE A 213 -6.70 -14.51 -13.54
N LEU A 214 -7.27 -13.31 -13.40
CA LEU A 214 -8.47 -13.08 -12.58
C LEU A 214 -9.79 -13.30 -13.32
N VAL A 215 -9.85 -12.96 -14.61
CA VAL A 215 -11.10 -12.84 -15.37
C VAL A 215 -11.26 -14.03 -16.30
N LEU A 216 -10.27 -14.28 -17.15
CA LEU A 216 -10.43 -15.30 -18.18
C LEU A 216 -10.32 -16.71 -17.59
N ARG A 217 -9.56 -16.90 -16.49
CA ARG A 217 -9.31 -18.21 -15.82
C ARG A 217 -9.01 -19.36 -16.80
N SER A 218 -8.66 -19.05 -18.04
CA SER A 218 -8.99 -19.92 -19.16
C SER A 218 -7.82 -20.82 -19.45
N GLU A 219 -8.14 -22.10 -19.40
CA GLU A 219 -7.35 -23.29 -19.65
C GLU A 219 -6.48 -23.76 -18.47
N PRO A 220 -6.74 -24.97 -17.92
CA PRO A 220 -5.87 -25.58 -16.90
C PRO A 220 -4.40 -25.69 -17.36
N ASN A 221 -4.15 -25.61 -18.67
CA ASN A 221 -2.83 -25.65 -19.27
C ASN A 221 -2.08 -24.30 -19.24
N TYR A 222 -2.78 -23.17 -19.03
CA TYR A 222 -2.18 -21.84 -19.25
C TYR A 222 -1.28 -21.36 -18.11
N PHE A 223 -1.51 -21.88 -16.90
CA PHE A 223 -0.80 -21.45 -15.71
C PHE A 223 -0.14 -22.56 -14.91
N GLY A 224 -0.53 -23.83 -15.08
CA GLY A 224 0.16 -25.08 -14.68
C GLY A 224 0.77 -25.20 -13.28
N SER A 225 0.73 -24.14 -12.47
CA SER A 225 1.47 -24.03 -11.23
C SER A 225 0.54 -24.37 -10.06
N PRO A 226 1.03 -25.12 -9.06
CA PRO A 226 0.27 -25.43 -7.86
C PRO A 226 -0.33 -24.19 -7.19
N GLN A 227 0.37 -23.05 -7.28
CA GLN A 227 -0.06 -21.77 -6.72
C GLN A 227 -1.37 -21.27 -7.35
N VAL A 228 -1.50 -21.35 -8.68
CA VAL A 228 -2.73 -20.90 -9.36
C VAL A 228 -3.91 -21.77 -8.97
N HIS A 229 -3.70 -23.08 -8.83
CA HIS A 229 -4.74 -24.00 -8.36
C HIS A 229 -5.18 -23.71 -6.92
N PHE A 230 -4.23 -23.41 -6.03
CA PHE A 230 -4.53 -23.02 -4.65
C PHE A 230 -5.44 -21.79 -4.62
N TRP A 231 -5.04 -20.71 -5.29
CA TRP A 231 -5.83 -19.48 -5.32
C TRP A 231 -7.20 -19.70 -5.96
N ASN A 232 -7.29 -20.44 -7.07
CA ASN A 232 -8.59 -20.72 -7.70
C ASN A 232 -9.61 -21.37 -6.75
N LYS A 233 -9.16 -22.14 -5.74
CA LYS A 233 -10.01 -22.72 -4.70
C LYS A 233 -10.34 -21.76 -3.56
N SER A 234 -9.53 -20.73 -3.32
CA SER A 234 -9.73 -19.76 -2.22
C SER A 234 -10.49 -18.49 -2.62
N PHE A 235 -10.71 -18.28 -3.92
CA PHE A 235 -11.32 -17.06 -4.48
C PHE A 235 -12.68 -17.32 -5.14
N GLU A 236 -13.69 -16.56 -4.70
CA GLU A 236 -15.02 -16.52 -5.30
C GLU A 236 -15.08 -15.43 -6.39
N LEU A 237 -14.24 -15.57 -7.43
CA LEU A 237 -14.16 -14.70 -8.61
C LEU A 237 -13.80 -13.22 -8.33
N ALA A 238 -13.28 -12.53 -9.35
CA ALA A 238 -13.31 -11.07 -9.36
C ALA A 238 -14.78 -10.64 -9.46
N LYS A 239 -15.25 -9.88 -8.47
CA LYS A 239 -16.65 -9.46 -8.39
C LYS A 239 -16.95 -8.40 -9.44
N ASP A 240 -16.08 -7.43 -9.64
CA ASP A 240 -16.32 -6.39 -10.63
C ASP A 240 -14.98 -5.88 -11.17
N ILE A 241 -14.98 -5.44 -12.43
CA ILE A 241 -13.87 -4.70 -13.02
C ILE A 241 -14.35 -3.27 -13.20
N GLU A 242 -13.74 -2.38 -12.44
CA GLU A 242 -14.00 -0.95 -12.53
C GLU A 242 -12.84 -0.27 -13.24
N ILE A 243 -13.18 0.63 -14.15
CA ILE A 243 -12.23 1.52 -14.81
C ILE A 243 -12.43 2.90 -14.22
N CYS A 244 -11.40 3.42 -13.59
CA CYS A 244 -11.39 4.77 -13.05
C CYS A 244 -10.52 5.67 -13.93
N ASP A 245 -11.12 6.70 -14.52
CA ASP A 245 -10.36 7.79 -15.11
C ASP A 245 -10.06 8.84 -14.04
N SER A 246 -8.77 9.00 -13.75
CA SER A 246 -8.26 9.97 -12.79
C SER A 246 -8.56 11.43 -13.16
N LYS A 247 -8.72 11.75 -14.45
CA LYS A 247 -9.00 13.11 -14.91
C LYS A 247 -10.48 13.46 -14.86
N MET A 248 -11.34 12.55 -15.31
CA MET A 248 -12.78 12.81 -15.43
C MET A 248 -13.58 12.39 -14.19
N ASN A 249 -12.96 11.73 -13.20
CA ASN A 249 -13.65 11.14 -12.05
C ASN A 249 -14.83 10.22 -12.48
N ARG A 250 -14.69 9.58 -13.64
CA ARG A 250 -15.68 8.66 -14.21
C ARG A 250 -15.30 7.24 -13.79
N ILE A 251 -16.30 6.51 -13.31
CA ILE A 251 -16.21 5.07 -13.04
C ILE A 251 -17.02 4.38 -14.12
N MET A 252 -16.37 3.51 -14.89
CA MET A 252 -17.04 2.64 -15.85
C MET A 252 -16.95 1.20 -15.36
N GLN A 253 -18.08 0.49 -15.40
CA GLN A 253 -18.12 -0.95 -15.16
C GLN A 253 -18.07 -1.67 -16.51
N LEU A 254 -17.18 -2.65 -16.63
CA LEU A 254 -17.13 -3.48 -17.83
C LEU A 254 -17.74 -4.86 -17.60
N PRO A 255 -18.44 -5.41 -18.60
CA PRO A 255 -18.90 -6.80 -18.57
C PRO A 255 -17.71 -7.76 -18.38
N ARG A 256 -17.85 -8.72 -17.45
CA ARG A 256 -16.82 -9.72 -17.15
C ARG A 256 -16.50 -10.66 -18.33
N THR A 257 -17.39 -10.73 -19.32
CA THR A 257 -17.31 -11.69 -20.44
C THR A 257 -16.47 -11.19 -21.61
N LEU A 258 -15.93 -9.98 -21.55
CA LEU A 258 -15.10 -9.46 -22.62
C LEU A 258 -13.80 -10.27 -22.69
N ASP A 259 -13.40 -10.69 -23.89
CA ASP A 259 -12.02 -11.13 -24.07
C ASP A 259 -11.06 -9.93 -23.95
N TRP A 260 -9.76 -10.20 -23.80
CA TRP A 260 -8.76 -9.13 -23.64
C TRP A 260 -8.74 -8.14 -24.82
N LYS A 261 -9.02 -8.59 -26.05
CA LYS A 261 -9.04 -7.71 -27.23
C LYS A 261 -10.26 -6.79 -27.22
N ALA A 262 -11.41 -7.29 -26.81
CA ALA A 262 -12.63 -6.51 -26.66
C ALA A 262 -12.50 -5.50 -25.50
N PHE A 263 -11.86 -5.91 -24.40
CA PHE A 263 -11.50 -5.03 -23.29
C PHE A 263 -10.59 -3.88 -23.75
N LEU A 264 -9.54 -4.18 -24.52
CA LEU A 264 -8.65 -3.19 -25.13
C LEU A 264 -9.41 -2.19 -26.01
N LYS A 265 -10.22 -2.69 -26.94
CA LYS A 265 -11.02 -1.83 -27.85
C LYS A 265 -11.96 -0.91 -27.09
N ALA A 266 -12.58 -1.39 -26.01
CA ALA A 266 -13.48 -0.58 -25.19
C ALA A 266 -12.74 0.57 -24.51
N LEU A 267 -11.48 0.37 -24.13
CA LEU A 267 -10.64 1.40 -23.53
C LEU A 267 -10.11 2.41 -24.55
N GLU A 268 -9.68 1.94 -25.72
CA GLU A 268 -9.22 2.80 -26.83
C GLU A 268 -10.33 3.71 -27.35
N ALA A 269 -11.57 3.22 -27.45
CA ALA A 269 -12.71 3.99 -27.92
C ALA A 269 -13.08 5.20 -27.04
N GLN A 270 -12.56 5.25 -25.80
CA GLN A 270 -12.89 6.28 -24.81
C GLN A 270 -11.81 7.38 -24.71
N ASP A 271 -10.74 7.32 -25.52
CA ASP A 271 -9.63 8.29 -25.54
C ASP A 271 -9.03 8.56 -24.14
N LEU A 272 -8.91 7.52 -23.31
CA LEU A 272 -8.52 7.69 -21.91
C LEU A 272 -7.00 7.60 -21.71
N VAL A 273 -6.39 8.75 -21.44
CA VAL A 273 -4.93 8.89 -21.33
C VAL A 273 -4.37 8.59 -19.93
N ASN A 274 -5.20 8.37 -18.89
CA ASN A 274 -4.75 8.02 -17.53
C ASN A 274 -5.76 7.13 -16.78
N VAL A 275 -5.88 5.89 -17.25
CA VAL A 275 -6.82 4.93 -16.68
C VAL A 275 -6.18 4.11 -15.56
N THR A 276 -6.92 3.92 -14.48
CA THR A 276 -6.67 2.88 -13.47
C THR A 276 -7.71 1.79 -13.62
N VAL A 277 -7.28 0.54 -13.79
CA VAL A 277 -8.15 -0.64 -13.76
C VAL A 277 -8.15 -1.17 -12.33
N CYS A 278 -9.34 -1.34 -11.77
CA CYS A 278 -9.59 -1.85 -10.43
C CYS A 278 -10.31 -3.20 -10.53
N PHE A 279 -9.67 -4.25 -10.05
CA PHE A 279 -10.22 -5.59 -9.93
C PHE A 279 -10.71 -5.79 -8.51
N ASN A 280 -12.02 -5.76 -8.29
CA ASN A 280 -12.62 -6.03 -6.98
C ASN A 280 -12.67 -7.55 -6.76
N LEU A 281 -12.21 -8.02 -5.60
CA LEU A 281 -12.04 -9.43 -5.28
C LEU A 281 -12.93 -9.85 -4.13
N GLN A 282 -13.47 -11.05 -4.20
CA GLN A 282 -14.21 -11.69 -3.11
C GLN A 282 -13.52 -12.99 -2.70
N TRP A 283 -13.19 -13.10 -1.43
CA TRP A 283 -12.55 -14.28 -0.87
C TRP A 283 -13.60 -15.25 -0.35
N GLN A 284 -13.39 -16.55 -0.58
CA GLN A 284 -14.20 -17.54 0.13
C GLN A 284 -13.77 -17.56 1.60
N GLN A 285 -14.76 -17.53 2.50
CA GLN A 285 -14.49 -17.93 3.88
C GLN A 285 -14.02 -19.37 3.82
N ALA A 286 -12.80 -19.60 4.28
CA ALA A 286 -12.26 -20.95 4.34
C ALA A 286 -13.17 -21.76 5.27
N LYS A 287 -13.95 -22.68 4.69
CA LYS A 287 -14.58 -23.76 5.45
C LYS A 287 -13.45 -24.71 5.82
N PHE A 288 -12.74 -24.40 6.90
CA PHE A 288 -11.81 -25.35 7.48
C PHE A 288 -12.65 -26.47 8.11
N SER A 289 -12.75 -27.59 7.40
CA SER A 289 -13.19 -28.89 7.93
C SER A 289 -11.98 -29.66 8.44
#